data_AF-A0A316VQX8-F1
#
_entry.id   AF-A0A316VQX8-F1
#
_cell.length_a   1.000
_cell.length_b   1.000
_cell.length_c   1.000
_cell.angle_alpha   90.00
_cell.angle_beta   90.00
_cell.angle_gamma   90.00
#
_symmetry.space_group_name_H-M   'P 1'
#
loop_
_entity.id
_entity.type
_entity.pdbx_description
1 polymer ?
#
loop_
_entity_poly.entity_id
_entity_poly.type
_entity_poly.pdbx_seq_one_letter_code
_entity_poly.pdbx_strand_id
1 'polypeptide(L)'
;MQRTGGRVGSSALRDYYGLAASASNGSSSAGAAVASSSSSPLDPDSINFSPSLALEDLRRTKNAAGLMNDQARLLTEIRELDGERQSLVYNHHHELVAASETIRKMKTRADDLTPSLDALRASLTQIDKTRAELSLPEHLVQHKSSGRDQEGQQARAIERVVELPTRLRDCIALERTADEGLAAAERLWGQSEAVLSAWDEAGVHGVKEVASECREVLREARARVSGAARG
;
A
#
# COMPACT_ATOMS: atom_id res chain seq x y z
N MET A 1 1.14 6.76 36.00
CA MET A 1 0.48 5.47 36.30
C MET A 1 0.54 4.60 35.05
N GLN A 2 1.54 3.72 34.96
CA GLN A 2 1.80 2.87 33.78
C GLN A 2 1.05 1.53 33.95
N ARG A 3 0.29 1.10 32.94
CA ARG A 3 -0.46 -0.17 32.93
C ARG A 3 0.37 -1.25 32.22
N THR A 4 0.85 -2.24 32.97
CA THR A 4 1.54 -3.44 32.45
C THR A 4 0.56 -4.61 32.35
N GLY A 5 -0.13 -4.76 31.22
CA GLY A 5 -1.23 -5.73 31.06
C GLY A 5 -1.07 -6.77 29.95
N GLY A 6 0.12 -6.97 29.37
CA GLY A 6 0.25 -7.75 28.11
C GLY A 6 1.09 -9.04 28.16
N ARG A 7 1.66 -9.45 29.30
CA ARG A 7 2.74 -10.47 29.31
C ARG A 7 2.34 -11.84 29.86
N VAL A 8 1.19 -11.96 30.52
CA VAL A 8 0.82 -13.20 31.25
C VAL A 8 0.29 -14.28 30.29
N GLY A 9 -0.56 -13.92 29.33
CA GLY A 9 -1.17 -14.90 28.40
C GLY A 9 -0.17 -15.54 27.44
N SER A 10 0.83 -14.78 26.98
CA SER A 10 1.89 -15.32 26.12
C SER A 10 2.87 -16.22 26.88
N SER A 11 3.02 -16.05 28.19
CA SER A 11 3.82 -16.95 29.03
C SER A 11 3.08 -18.26 29.26
N ALA A 12 1.81 -18.20 29.66
CA ALA A 12 1.00 -19.38 29.98
C ALA A 12 0.88 -20.37 28.81
N LEU A 13 0.68 -19.87 27.58
CA LEU A 13 0.65 -20.73 26.39
C LEU A 13 2.03 -21.32 26.07
N ARG A 14 3.10 -20.56 26.29
CA ARG A 14 4.47 -21.01 26.01
C ARG A 14 4.93 -22.09 26.99
N ASP A 15 4.48 -21.98 28.23
CA ASP A 15 4.73 -22.96 29.29
C ASP A 15 3.89 -24.23 29.06
N TYR A 16 2.63 -24.08 28.63
CA TYR A 16 1.75 -25.21 28.27
C TYR A 16 2.30 -26.07 27.10
N TYR A 17 2.91 -25.43 26.10
CA TYR A 17 3.51 -26.12 24.95
C TYR A 17 5.01 -26.43 25.12
N GLY A 18 5.60 -26.21 26.30
CA GLY A 18 7.01 -26.57 26.58
C GLY A 18 8.05 -25.82 25.75
N LEU A 19 7.67 -24.72 25.09
CA LEU A 19 8.51 -24.01 24.12
C LEU A 19 9.65 -23.20 24.78
N ALA A 20 9.59 -22.97 26.10
CA ALA A 20 10.65 -22.30 26.84
C ALA A 20 11.91 -23.17 27.00
N ALA A 21 11.77 -24.50 27.03
CA ALA A 21 12.89 -25.43 27.16
C ALA A 21 13.75 -25.53 25.88
N SER A 22 13.21 -25.12 24.72
CA SER A 22 13.88 -25.26 23.43
C SER A 22 14.87 -24.13 23.10
N ALA A 23 14.88 -23.02 23.85
CA ALA A 23 15.70 -21.85 23.52
C ALA A 23 17.08 -21.82 24.21
N SER A 24 17.36 -22.73 25.16
CA SER A 24 18.58 -22.67 25.97
C SER A 24 19.41 -23.95 26.05
N ASN A 25 19.13 -25.01 25.28
CA ASN A 25 20.14 -26.06 25.10
C ASN A 25 19.81 -27.01 23.94
N GLY A 26 20.72 -27.07 22.97
CA GLY A 26 20.83 -28.22 22.08
C GLY A 26 21.41 -29.39 22.86
N SER A 27 20.54 -30.22 23.44
CA SER A 27 20.78 -31.65 23.66
C SER A 27 19.47 -32.33 24.05
N SER A 28 18.98 -33.19 23.15
CA SER A 28 18.17 -34.39 23.40
C SER A 28 17.31 -34.45 24.67
N SER A 29 16.00 -34.27 24.53
CA SER A 29 14.96 -35.23 24.96
C SER A 29 13.56 -34.64 24.76
N ALA A 30 13.00 -34.83 23.56
CA ALA A 30 11.57 -34.73 23.37
C ALA A 30 10.90 -35.91 24.10
N GLY A 31 10.00 -35.61 25.05
CA GLY A 31 9.02 -36.60 25.55
C GLY A 31 9.09 -37.01 27.02
N ALA A 32 9.79 -36.31 27.92
CA ALA A 32 9.84 -36.70 29.34
C ALA A 32 9.58 -35.52 30.28
N ALA A 33 8.33 -35.08 30.38
CA ALA A 33 7.87 -34.19 31.44
C ALA A 33 6.56 -34.71 32.05
N VAL A 34 6.62 -35.93 32.60
CA VAL A 34 5.70 -36.42 33.65
C VAL A 34 6.37 -37.43 34.60
N ALA A 35 7.52 -37.99 34.24
CA ALA A 35 8.21 -38.98 35.08
C ALA A 35 9.18 -38.33 36.08
N SER A 36 8.65 -37.66 37.09
CA SER A 36 9.34 -37.49 38.37
C SER A 36 8.54 -38.12 39.51
N SER A 37 7.80 -39.18 39.22
CA SER A 37 7.26 -40.10 40.22
C SER A 37 8.30 -41.20 40.46
N SER A 38 8.58 -41.46 41.73
CA SER A 38 9.42 -42.55 42.22
C SER A 38 9.19 -43.83 41.39
N SER A 39 10.26 -44.36 40.81
CA SER A 39 10.27 -45.66 40.12
C SER A 39 10.19 -46.82 41.12
N SER A 40 9.18 -46.77 41.99
CA SER A 40 8.96 -47.73 43.05
C SER A 40 8.16 -48.91 42.50
N PRO A 41 8.64 -50.15 42.64
CA PRO A 41 7.93 -51.32 42.11
C PRO A 41 6.60 -51.62 42.84
N LEU A 42 6.27 -50.88 43.90
CA LEU A 42 5.06 -51.02 44.71
C LEU A 42 3.97 -50.01 44.35
N ASP A 43 4.28 -48.95 43.60
CA ASP A 43 3.34 -47.88 43.27
C ASP A 43 2.55 -48.23 42.00
N PRO A 44 1.21 -48.34 42.04
CA PRO A 44 0.39 -48.73 40.89
C PRO A 44 0.49 -47.76 39.70
N ASP A 45 0.84 -46.50 39.93
CA ASP A 45 0.97 -45.48 38.89
C ASP A 45 2.38 -45.42 38.28
N SER A 46 3.32 -46.25 38.77
CA SER A 46 4.70 -46.25 38.33
C SER A 46 4.93 -47.18 37.14
N ILE A 47 5.81 -46.77 36.22
CA ILE A 47 6.22 -47.55 35.04
C ILE A 47 6.82 -48.92 35.41
N ASN A 48 7.47 -49.03 36.57
CA ASN A 48 8.11 -50.27 37.03
C ASN A 48 7.23 -51.10 37.98
N PHE A 49 5.91 -50.87 37.99
CA PHE A 49 4.99 -51.56 38.88
C PHE A 49 5.07 -53.08 38.71
N SER A 50 5.31 -53.80 39.82
CA SER A 50 5.38 -55.25 39.86
C SER A 50 4.22 -55.80 40.71
N PRO A 51 3.16 -56.36 40.10
CA PRO A 51 1.96 -56.76 40.83
C PRO A 51 2.22 -57.86 41.85
N SER A 52 3.19 -58.74 41.59
CA SER A 52 3.60 -59.81 42.52
C SER A 52 4.21 -59.26 43.82
N LEU A 53 5.10 -58.27 43.73
CA LEU A 53 5.76 -57.65 44.88
C LEU A 53 4.77 -56.80 45.69
N ALA A 54 3.92 -56.03 45.00
CA ALA A 54 2.87 -55.24 45.65
C ALA A 54 1.85 -56.13 46.38
N LEU A 55 1.48 -57.28 45.81
CA LEU A 55 0.58 -58.24 46.44
C LEU A 55 1.20 -58.91 47.67
N GLU A 56 2.50 -59.25 47.60
CA GLU A 56 3.21 -59.85 48.73
C GLU A 56 3.32 -58.88 49.91
N ASP A 57 3.59 -57.60 49.62
CA ASP A 57 3.58 -56.54 50.64
C ASP A 57 2.18 -56.31 51.22
N LEU A 58 1.14 -56.28 50.37
CA LEU A 58 -0.25 -56.12 50.81
C LEU A 58 -0.71 -57.28 51.71
N ARG A 59 -0.30 -58.51 51.39
CA ARG A 59 -0.58 -59.71 52.20
C ARG A 59 0.13 -59.66 53.55
N ARG A 60 1.30 -59.03 53.63
CA ARG A 60 2.06 -58.88 54.88
C ARG A 60 1.54 -57.74 55.75
N THR A 61 0.99 -56.69 55.14
CA THR A 61 0.62 -55.44 55.83
C THR A 61 -0.87 -55.31 56.16
N LYS A 62 -1.78 -55.88 55.35
CA LYS A 62 -3.24 -55.71 55.51
C LYS A 62 -3.95 -57.00 55.91
N ASN A 63 -5.03 -56.84 56.69
CA ASN A 63 -5.94 -57.94 57.03
C ASN A 63 -7.07 -58.08 55.97
N ALA A 64 -7.84 -59.17 56.06
CA ALA A 64 -8.89 -59.47 55.08
C ALA A 64 -9.98 -58.38 54.97
N ALA A 65 -10.37 -57.74 56.08
CA ALA A 65 -11.36 -56.66 56.06
C ALA A 65 -10.83 -55.39 55.38
N GLY A 66 -9.56 -55.07 55.58
CA GLY A 66 -8.86 -53.98 54.87
C GLY A 66 -8.81 -54.24 53.37
N LEU A 67 -8.50 -55.47 52.97
CA LEU A 67 -8.46 -55.85 51.56
C LEU A 67 -9.84 -55.75 50.87
N MET A 68 -10.92 -56.13 51.56
CA MET A 68 -12.29 -55.98 51.03
C MET A 68 -12.69 -54.51 50.85
N ASN A 69 -12.32 -53.64 51.80
CA ASN A 69 -12.59 -52.21 51.68
C ASN A 69 -11.77 -51.57 50.55
N ASP A 70 -10.50 -51.95 50.42
CA ASP A 70 -9.66 -51.49 49.31
C ASP A 70 -10.22 -51.96 47.96
N GLN A 71 -10.68 -53.21 47.87
CA GLN A 71 -11.33 -53.73 46.67
C GLN A 71 -12.58 -52.92 46.32
N ALA A 72 -13.44 -52.61 47.30
CA ALA A 72 -14.64 -51.82 47.07
C ALA A 72 -14.30 -50.39 46.61
N ARG A 73 -13.26 -49.78 47.19
CA ARG A 73 -12.74 -48.47 46.79
C ARG A 73 -12.21 -48.49 45.36
N LEU A 74 -11.33 -49.44 45.03
CA LEU A 74 -10.76 -49.58 43.69
C LEU A 74 -11.83 -49.85 42.63
N LEU A 75 -12.86 -50.63 42.94
CA LEU A 75 -13.98 -50.83 42.03
C LEU A 75 -14.77 -49.54 41.76
N THR A 76 -14.84 -48.64 42.73
CA THR A 76 -15.49 -47.33 42.57
C THR A 76 -14.62 -46.43 41.71
N GLU A 77 -13.33 -46.37 42.01
CA GLU A 77 -12.33 -45.60 41.26
C GLU A 77 -12.20 -46.06 39.80
N ILE A 78 -12.23 -47.37 39.53
CA ILE A 78 -12.24 -47.92 38.17
C ILE A 78 -13.47 -47.43 37.38
N ARG A 79 -14.64 -47.35 38.03
CA ARG A 79 -15.87 -46.88 37.38
C ARG A 79 -15.82 -45.37 37.12
N GLU A 80 -15.27 -44.60 38.05
CA GLU A 80 -15.06 -43.17 37.88
C GLU A 80 -14.08 -42.90 36.74
N LEU A 81 -12.93 -43.58 36.73
CA LEU A 81 -11.92 -43.48 35.67
C LEU A 81 -12.46 -43.90 34.29
N ASP A 82 -13.29 -44.93 34.20
CA ASP A 82 -13.91 -45.29 32.92
C ASP A 82 -14.92 -44.23 32.46
N GLY A 83 -15.66 -43.62 33.40
CA GLY A 83 -16.53 -42.48 33.12
C GLY A 83 -15.75 -41.26 32.61
N GLU A 84 -14.63 -40.92 33.26
CA GLU A 84 -13.73 -39.84 32.84
C GLU A 84 -13.10 -40.13 31.48
N ARG A 85 -12.59 -41.34 31.27
CA ARG A 85 -12.04 -41.79 29.98
C ARG A 85 -13.08 -41.67 28.88
N GLN A 86 -14.29 -42.14 29.14
CA GLN A 86 -15.38 -42.06 28.17
C GLN A 86 -15.73 -40.60 27.86
N SER A 87 -15.87 -39.76 28.89
CA SER A 87 -16.11 -38.32 28.74
C SER A 87 -15.02 -37.64 27.89
N LEU A 88 -13.74 -37.94 28.16
CA LEU A 88 -12.61 -37.41 27.41
C LEU A 88 -12.64 -37.84 25.94
N VAL A 89 -12.88 -39.13 25.69
CA VAL A 89 -13.00 -39.69 24.33
C VAL A 89 -14.15 -39.01 23.58
N TYR A 90 -15.31 -38.83 24.21
CA TYR A 90 -16.44 -38.13 23.59
C TYR A 90 -16.13 -36.67 23.30
N ASN A 91 -15.55 -35.94 24.26
CA ASN A 91 -15.21 -34.53 24.05
C ASN A 91 -14.20 -34.39 22.90
N HIS A 92 -13.14 -35.20 22.90
CA HIS A 92 -12.13 -35.14 21.86
C HIS A 92 -12.68 -35.53 20.48
N HIS A 93 -13.50 -36.59 20.39
CA HIS A 93 -14.14 -36.95 19.13
C HIS A 93 -15.08 -35.87 18.63
N HIS A 94 -15.88 -35.28 19.52
CA HIS A 94 -16.79 -34.19 19.15
C HIS A 94 -16.01 -32.96 18.66
N GLU A 95 -14.92 -32.58 19.34
CA GLU A 95 -14.02 -31.50 18.92
C GLU A 95 -13.38 -31.77 17.56
N LEU A 96 -12.87 -33.00 17.33
CA LEU A 96 -12.31 -33.40 16.04
C LEU A 96 -13.34 -33.34 14.91
N VAL A 97 -14.56 -33.78 15.17
CA VAL A 97 -15.66 -33.71 14.20
C VAL A 97 -16.03 -32.25 13.91
N ALA A 98 -16.14 -31.41 14.95
CA ALA A 98 -16.43 -29.99 14.79
C ALA A 98 -15.32 -29.25 14.02
N ALA A 99 -14.06 -29.56 14.29
CA ALA A 99 -12.91 -29.03 13.54
C ALA A 99 -12.95 -29.49 12.08
N SER A 100 -13.23 -30.78 11.84
CA SER A 100 -13.36 -31.33 10.49
C SER A 100 -14.48 -30.66 9.69
N GLU A 101 -15.62 -30.39 10.32
CA GLU A 101 -16.73 -29.66 9.71
C GLU A 101 -16.37 -28.20 9.43
N THR A 102 -15.60 -27.57 10.31
CA THR A 102 -15.07 -26.22 10.09
C THR A 102 -14.13 -26.18 8.88
N ILE A 103 -13.22 -27.15 8.76
CA ILE A 103 -12.33 -27.30 7.61
C ILE A 103 -13.15 -27.52 6.33
N ARG A 104 -14.21 -28.34 6.39
CA ARG A 104 -15.11 -28.56 5.25
C ARG A 104 -15.79 -27.27 4.81
N LYS A 105 -16.34 -26.50 5.75
CA LYS A 105 -16.95 -25.18 5.47
C LYS A 105 -15.94 -24.15 4.94
N MET A 106 -14.70 -24.19 5.44
CA MET A 106 -13.63 -23.33 4.91
C MET A 106 -13.29 -23.71 3.46
N LYS A 107 -13.23 -25.00 3.16
CA LYS A 107 -12.98 -25.50 1.81
C LYS A 107 -14.09 -25.07 0.84
N THR A 108 -15.36 -25.29 1.19
CA THR A 108 -16.47 -24.90 0.30
C THR A 108 -16.46 -23.40 0.02
N ARG A 109 -16.21 -22.56 1.04
CA ARG A 109 -16.06 -21.12 0.83
C ARG A 109 -14.89 -20.79 -0.10
N ALA A 110 -13.73 -21.43 0.08
CA ALA A 110 -12.59 -21.21 -0.81
C ALA A 110 -12.90 -21.60 -2.26
N ASP A 111 -13.61 -22.73 -2.46
CA ASP A 111 -14.08 -23.16 -3.77
C ASP A 111 -15.06 -22.13 -4.37
N ASP A 112 -15.99 -21.58 -3.57
CA ASP A 112 -16.93 -20.52 -3.99
C ASP A 112 -16.23 -19.19 -4.36
N LEU A 113 -15.08 -18.88 -3.75
CA LEU A 113 -14.29 -17.69 -4.08
C LEU A 113 -13.56 -17.81 -5.43
N THR A 114 -13.24 -19.03 -5.87
CA THR A 114 -12.51 -19.30 -7.13
C THR A 114 -13.17 -18.65 -8.36
N PRO A 115 -14.48 -18.83 -8.64
CA PRO A 115 -15.13 -18.19 -9.78
C PRO A 115 -15.12 -16.65 -9.68
N SER A 116 -15.19 -16.07 -8.47
CA SER A 116 -15.08 -14.62 -8.30
C SER A 116 -13.69 -14.11 -8.67
N LEU A 117 -12.63 -14.86 -8.33
CA LEU A 117 -11.26 -14.51 -8.73
C LEU A 117 -11.06 -14.66 -10.23
N ASP A 118 -11.66 -15.68 -10.85
CA ASP A 118 -11.59 -15.86 -12.30
C ASP A 118 -12.36 -14.78 -13.06
N ALA A 119 -13.51 -14.34 -12.55
CA ALA A 119 -14.24 -13.18 -13.08
C ALA A 119 -13.42 -11.88 -12.97
N LEU A 120 -12.71 -11.68 -11.85
CA LEU A 120 -11.83 -10.53 -11.66
C LEU A 120 -10.61 -10.57 -12.58
N ARG A 121 -10.04 -11.76 -12.83
CA ARG A 121 -8.98 -11.94 -13.82
C ARG A 121 -9.49 -11.60 -15.22
N ALA A 122 -10.67 -12.09 -15.58
CA ALA A 122 -11.28 -11.78 -16.88
C ALA A 122 -11.51 -10.28 -17.05
N SER A 123 -12.03 -9.58 -16.04
CA SER A 123 -12.21 -8.12 -16.11
C SER A 123 -10.88 -7.37 -16.21
N LEU A 124 -9.84 -7.80 -15.49
CA LEU A 124 -8.49 -7.24 -15.63
C LEU A 124 -7.95 -7.41 -17.05
N THR A 125 -8.06 -8.62 -17.63
CA THR A 125 -7.64 -8.84 -19.03
C THR A 125 -8.44 -8.01 -20.02
N GLN A 126 -9.73 -7.77 -19.75
CA GLN A 126 -10.55 -6.89 -20.57
C GLN A 126 -10.09 -5.43 -20.45
N ILE A 127 -9.74 -4.96 -19.26
CA ILE A 127 -9.15 -3.63 -19.04
C ILE A 127 -7.81 -3.50 -19.75
N ASP A 128 -6.95 -4.51 -19.67
CA ASP A 128 -5.66 -4.49 -20.36
C ASP A 128 -5.84 -4.48 -21.89
N LYS A 129 -6.83 -5.22 -22.40
CA LYS A 129 -7.19 -5.20 -23.81
C LYS A 129 -7.75 -3.85 -24.25
N THR A 130 -8.70 -3.27 -23.52
CA THR A 130 -9.24 -1.93 -23.86
C THR A 130 -8.18 -0.86 -23.72
N ARG A 131 -7.27 -0.98 -22.76
CA ARG A 131 -6.11 -0.10 -22.63
C ARG A 131 -5.19 -0.22 -23.84
N ALA A 132 -4.93 -1.43 -24.33
CA ALA A 132 -4.14 -1.65 -25.54
C ALA A 132 -4.82 -1.11 -26.80
N GLU A 133 -6.16 -1.22 -26.90
CA GLU A 133 -6.95 -0.65 -28.00
C GLU A 133 -7.02 0.89 -27.94
N LEU A 134 -7.09 1.48 -26.75
CA LEU A 134 -7.12 2.93 -26.53
C LEU A 134 -5.73 3.57 -26.54
N SER A 135 -4.66 2.82 -26.28
CA SER A 135 -3.31 3.30 -26.44
C SER A 135 -3.06 3.49 -27.93
N LEU A 136 -3.17 4.75 -28.38
CA LEU A 136 -2.68 5.16 -29.68
C LEU A 136 -1.25 4.64 -29.84
N PRO A 137 -0.91 4.04 -31.00
CA PRO A 137 0.47 3.69 -31.32
C PRO A 137 1.41 4.83 -30.94
N GLU A 138 2.50 4.53 -30.24
CA GLU A 138 3.43 5.52 -29.68
C GLU A 138 3.93 6.53 -30.74
N HIS A 139 4.01 6.10 -32.01
CA HIS A 139 4.37 6.92 -33.17
C HIS A 139 3.38 8.06 -33.48
N LEU A 140 2.09 7.93 -33.12
CA LEU A 140 1.08 8.98 -33.33
C LEU A 140 1.10 10.03 -32.21
N VAL A 141 1.49 9.64 -31.00
CA VAL A 141 1.59 10.55 -29.85
C VAL A 141 2.80 11.48 -30.00
N GLN A 142 3.91 10.98 -30.53
CA GLN A 142 5.12 11.78 -30.81
C GLN A 142 4.93 12.79 -31.94
N HIS A 143 4.09 12.50 -32.95
CA HIS A 143 3.80 13.45 -34.02
C HIS A 143 2.86 14.59 -33.59
N LYS A 144 1.97 14.34 -32.62
CA LYS A 144 0.94 15.31 -32.21
C LYS A 144 1.43 16.37 -31.23
N SER A 145 2.49 16.11 -30.46
CA SER A 145 3.17 17.12 -29.64
C SER A 145 3.89 18.16 -30.49
N SER A 146 4.58 17.73 -31.56
CA SER A 146 5.30 18.65 -32.46
C SER A 146 4.39 19.66 -33.17
N GLY A 147 3.19 19.27 -33.59
CA GLY A 147 2.22 20.18 -34.21
C GLY A 147 1.64 21.21 -33.23
N ARG A 148 1.41 20.82 -31.97
CA ARG A 148 0.86 21.70 -30.94
C ARG A 148 1.85 22.77 -30.49
N ASP A 149 3.14 22.42 -30.49
CA ASP A 149 4.22 23.36 -30.20
C ASP A 149 4.41 24.39 -31.33
N GLN A 150 4.22 23.98 -32.60
CA GLN A 150 4.26 24.91 -33.74
C GLN A 150 3.08 25.89 -33.74
N GLU A 151 1.87 25.42 -33.46
CA GLU A 151 0.67 26.25 -33.39
C GLU A 151 0.75 27.25 -32.22
N GLY A 152 1.30 26.82 -31.08
CA GLY A 152 1.60 27.69 -29.94
C GLY A 152 2.71 28.71 -30.22
N GLN A 153 3.71 28.36 -31.03
CA GLN A 153 4.77 29.30 -31.46
C GLN A 153 4.24 30.35 -32.43
N GLN A 154 3.36 29.96 -33.36
CA GLN A 154 2.71 30.87 -34.31
C GLN A 154 1.76 31.85 -33.58
N ALA A 155 0.96 31.36 -32.63
CA ALA A 155 0.09 32.21 -31.81
C ALA A 155 0.88 33.28 -31.04
N ARG A 156 2.02 32.91 -30.44
CA ARG A 156 2.90 33.85 -29.73
C ARG A 156 3.57 34.88 -30.65
N ALA A 157 3.87 34.51 -31.90
CA ALA A 157 4.41 35.45 -32.87
C ALA A 157 3.37 36.50 -33.28
N ILE A 158 2.10 36.09 -33.45
CA ILE A 158 0.97 36.98 -33.76
C ILE A 158 0.67 37.91 -32.60
N GLU A 159 0.61 37.41 -31.37
CA GLU A 159 0.38 38.20 -30.16
C GLU A 159 1.41 39.33 -30.01
N ARG A 160 2.70 39.04 -30.23
CA ARG A 160 3.78 40.05 -30.15
C ARG A 160 3.66 41.17 -31.19
N VAL A 161 3.13 40.88 -32.37
CA VAL A 161 2.97 41.86 -33.44
C VAL A 161 1.74 42.75 -33.19
N VAL A 162 0.66 42.17 -32.68
CA VAL A 162 -0.57 42.92 -32.33
C VAL A 162 -0.34 43.83 -31.12
N GLU A 163 0.51 43.44 -30.17
CA GLU A 163 0.89 44.26 -29.01
C GLU A 163 1.93 45.35 -29.33
N LEU A 164 2.44 45.44 -30.57
CA LEU A 164 3.48 46.40 -30.92
C LEU A 164 3.07 47.86 -30.71
N PRO A 165 1.87 48.33 -31.15
CA PRO A 165 1.47 49.73 -30.99
C PRO A 165 1.32 50.16 -29.53
N THR A 166 0.83 49.26 -28.66
CA THR A 166 0.69 49.55 -27.22
C THR A 166 2.05 49.61 -26.54
N ARG A 167 2.95 48.67 -26.85
CA ARG A 167 4.32 48.68 -26.30
C ARG A 167 5.14 49.89 -26.73
N LEU A 168 4.97 50.38 -27.96
CA LEU A 168 5.61 51.63 -28.41
C LEU A 168 5.07 52.85 -27.63
N ARG A 169 3.75 52.93 -27.40
CA ARG A 169 3.14 53.99 -26.59
C ARG A 169 3.62 53.94 -25.14
N ASP A 170 3.77 52.75 -24.57
CA ASP A 170 4.25 52.55 -23.20
C ASP A 170 5.71 52.97 -23.05
N CYS A 171 6.59 52.64 -24.00
CA CYS A 171 7.98 53.10 -24.01
C CYS A 171 8.09 54.63 -24.07
N ILE A 172 7.20 55.29 -24.81
CA ILE A 172 7.17 56.76 -24.89
C ILE A 172 6.61 57.38 -23.59
N ALA A 173 5.71 56.69 -22.89
CA ALA A 173 5.05 57.21 -21.69
C ALA A 173 5.82 56.93 -20.38
N LEU A 174 6.58 55.84 -20.30
CA LEU A 174 7.26 55.38 -19.09
C LEU A 174 8.67 55.95 -18.92
N GLU A 175 9.26 56.54 -19.97
CA GLU A 175 10.64 57.00 -19.91
C GLU A 175 10.79 58.43 -19.38
N ARG A 176 11.92 58.65 -18.67
CA ARG A 176 12.15 59.84 -17.83
C ARG A 176 12.44 61.09 -18.65
N THR A 177 12.93 60.94 -19.88
CA THR A 177 13.12 62.04 -20.83
C THR A 177 12.50 61.65 -22.18
N ALA A 178 11.99 62.65 -22.90
CA ALA A 178 11.29 62.42 -24.16
C ALA A 178 12.24 61.88 -25.27
N ASP A 179 13.53 62.22 -25.20
CA ASP A 179 14.57 61.74 -26.13
C ASP A 179 14.93 60.27 -25.93
N GLU A 180 15.04 59.82 -24.67
CA GLU A 180 15.30 58.41 -24.35
C GLU A 180 14.12 57.53 -24.81
N GLY A 181 12.89 57.96 -24.50
CA GLY A 181 11.67 57.23 -24.85
C GLY A 181 11.48 57.07 -26.36
N LEU A 182 11.89 58.09 -27.12
CA LEU A 182 11.89 58.03 -28.58
C LEU A 182 12.96 57.07 -29.11
N ALA A 183 14.19 57.11 -28.57
CA ALA A 183 15.26 56.20 -28.98
C ALA A 183 14.95 54.73 -28.64
N ALA A 184 14.29 54.45 -27.52
CA ALA A 184 13.84 53.11 -27.16
C ALA A 184 12.71 52.61 -28.07
N ALA A 185 11.74 53.47 -28.38
CA ALA A 185 10.64 53.16 -29.29
C ALA A 185 11.15 52.90 -30.72
N GLU A 186 12.10 53.70 -31.24
CA GLU A 186 12.71 53.48 -32.56
C GLU A 186 13.48 52.16 -32.65
N ARG A 187 14.15 51.73 -31.57
CA ARG A 187 14.83 50.41 -31.52
C ARG A 187 13.86 49.24 -31.56
N LEU A 188 12.75 49.34 -30.84
CA LEU A 188 11.70 48.32 -30.85
C LEU A 188 10.97 48.27 -32.20
N TRP A 189 10.77 49.43 -32.83
CA TRP A 189 10.26 49.52 -34.19
C TRP A 189 11.20 48.86 -35.21
N GLY A 190 12.51 49.16 -35.16
CA GLY A 190 13.47 48.55 -36.09
C GLY A 190 13.54 47.01 -36.01
N GLN A 191 13.30 46.42 -34.83
CA GLN A 191 13.26 44.96 -34.67
C GLN A 191 11.97 44.32 -35.22
N SER A 192 10.87 45.08 -35.23
CA SER A 192 9.55 44.60 -35.65
C SER A 192 9.21 44.93 -37.09
N GLU A 193 9.85 45.94 -37.68
CA GLU A 193 9.68 46.36 -39.07
C GLU A 193 10.00 45.23 -40.07
N ALA A 194 11.06 44.46 -39.83
CA ALA A 194 11.43 43.32 -40.67
C ALA A 194 10.40 42.17 -40.63
N VAL A 195 9.73 41.99 -39.48
CA VAL A 195 8.67 40.97 -39.33
C VAL A 195 7.39 41.45 -40.02
N LEU A 196 7.04 42.73 -39.85
CA LEU A 196 5.90 43.36 -40.50
C LEU A 196 6.06 43.39 -42.03
N SER A 197 7.26 43.66 -42.55
CA SER A 197 7.51 43.66 -44.01
C SER A 197 7.39 42.26 -44.61
N ALA A 198 7.92 41.24 -43.93
CA ALA A 198 7.74 39.85 -44.35
C ALA A 198 6.26 39.42 -44.34
N TRP A 199 5.46 39.94 -43.41
CA TRP A 199 4.02 39.64 -43.32
C TRP A 199 3.20 40.43 -44.33
N ASP A 200 3.67 41.61 -44.72
CA ASP A 200 3.09 42.40 -45.81
C ASP A 200 3.32 41.75 -47.18
N GLU A 201 4.53 41.23 -47.42
CA GLU A 201 4.87 40.43 -48.60
C GLU A 201 4.05 39.11 -48.65
N ALA A 202 3.76 38.54 -47.49
CA ALA A 202 2.89 37.36 -47.36
C ALA A 202 1.39 37.69 -47.49
N GLY A 203 0.99 38.96 -47.59
CA GLY A 203 -0.39 39.39 -47.82
C GLY A 203 -1.32 39.28 -46.60
N VAL A 204 -0.78 39.32 -45.38
CA VAL A 204 -1.59 39.27 -44.15
C VAL A 204 -2.38 40.57 -43.98
N HIS A 205 -3.71 40.47 -43.92
CA HIS A 205 -4.61 41.63 -43.80
C HIS A 205 -4.43 42.34 -42.44
N GLY A 206 -4.46 43.68 -42.43
CA GLY A 206 -4.35 44.51 -41.21
C GLY A 206 -2.91 44.85 -40.77
N VAL A 207 -1.89 44.19 -41.32
CA VAL A 207 -0.48 44.48 -41.01
C VAL A 207 -0.08 45.89 -41.44
N LYS A 208 -0.59 46.37 -42.58
CA LYS A 208 -0.39 47.75 -43.06
C LYS A 208 -0.97 48.81 -42.12
N GLU A 209 -2.11 48.50 -41.51
CA GLU A 209 -2.81 49.40 -40.57
C GLU A 209 -2.01 49.49 -39.27
N VAL A 210 -1.64 48.35 -38.68
CA VAL A 210 -0.77 48.30 -37.48
C VAL A 210 0.57 49.02 -37.73
N ALA A 211 1.19 48.77 -38.88
CA ALA A 211 2.43 49.45 -39.25
C ALA A 211 2.24 50.97 -39.43
N SER A 212 1.08 51.41 -39.93
CA SER A 212 0.76 52.83 -40.05
C SER A 212 0.54 53.49 -38.70
N GLU A 213 -0.17 52.83 -37.78
CA GLU A 213 -0.41 53.32 -36.43
C GLU A 213 0.89 53.48 -35.64
N CYS A 214 1.81 52.53 -35.72
CA CYS A 214 3.12 52.63 -35.09
C CYS A 214 3.95 53.79 -35.67
N ARG A 215 3.88 54.04 -36.98
CA ARG A 215 4.54 55.19 -37.63
C ARG A 215 3.92 56.52 -37.20
N GLU A 216 2.61 56.59 -37.01
CA GLU A 216 1.95 57.78 -36.46
C GLU A 216 2.39 58.05 -35.02
N VAL A 217 2.44 57.01 -34.17
CA VAL A 217 2.90 57.13 -32.77
C VAL A 217 4.34 57.65 -32.68
N LEU A 218 5.25 57.14 -33.51
CA LEU A 218 6.64 57.62 -33.57
C LEU A 218 6.74 59.05 -34.12
N ARG A 219 5.91 59.40 -35.11
CA ARG A 219 5.86 60.76 -35.66
C ARG A 219 5.36 61.77 -34.63
N GLU A 220 4.32 61.41 -33.88
CA GLU A 220 3.79 62.24 -32.81
C GLU A 220 4.81 62.41 -31.68
N ALA A 221 5.49 61.34 -31.27
CA ALA A 221 6.57 61.41 -30.30
C ALA A 221 7.72 62.32 -30.76
N ARG A 222 8.13 62.22 -32.03
CA ARG A 222 9.15 63.09 -32.63
C ARG A 222 8.73 64.56 -32.66
N ALA A 223 7.45 64.83 -32.93
CA ALA A 223 6.90 66.16 -32.88
C ALA A 223 6.93 66.73 -31.45
N ARG A 224 6.57 65.95 -30.43
CA ARG A 224 6.64 66.35 -29.01
C ARG A 224 8.07 66.67 -28.57
N VAL A 225 9.04 65.84 -28.95
CA VAL A 225 10.47 66.07 -28.68
C VAL A 225 10.95 67.36 -29.36
N SER A 226 10.59 67.57 -30.64
CA SER A 226 11.00 68.78 -31.38
C SER A 226 10.33 70.08 -30.88
N GLY A 227 9.13 69.98 -30.31
CA GLY A 227 8.41 71.09 -29.68
C GLY A 227 8.95 71.44 -28.29
N ALA A 228 9.34 70.44 -27.51
CA ALA A 228 10.00 70.63 -26.22
C ALA A 228 11.40 71.26 -26.34
N ALA A 229 12.07 71.09 -27.49
CA ALA A 229 13.35 71.74 -27.79
C ALA A 229 13.22 73.21 -28.29
N ARG A 230 12.00 73.70 -28.55
CA ARG A 230 11.73 75.05 -29.11
C ARG A 230 10.99 76.00 -28.16
N GLY A 231 10.62 75.57 -26.96
CA GLY A 231 10.04 76.40 -25.88
C GLY A 231 11.01 76.59 -24.74
#